data_AF-A0A8S3T1Y3-F1
#
_entry.id   AF-A0A8S3T1Y3-F1
#
_cell.length_a   1.000
_cell.length_b   1.000
_cell.length_c   1.000
_cell.angle_alpha   90.00
_cell.angle_beta   90.00
_cell.angle_gamma   90.00
#
_symmetry.space_group_name_H-M   'P 1'
#
loop_
_entity.id
_entity.type
_entity.pdbx_description
1 polymer ?
#
loop_
_entity_poly.entity_id
_entity_poly.type
_entity_poly.pdbx_seq_one_letter_code
_entity_poly.pdbx_strand_id
1 'polypeptide(L)'
;MWLHIWLVLSIASLHTESSGLTSEEISKFSVSGKYEATVTVDQSNSEYFLIAASGIPDHPWENVNPNTPTNQNYNIKIRKTPEVSPTKACVPFGKIGLTRTGVAIYNPLAGGSVNAVQGDSAETFDSCDGHTSPDGSYHYHKIPDSCLYNNTVDELIGVAFDGFPIYGPNVSDISDRWITSADLDKCHGREVNGQYRYHVTEQWPYFLGCYHGTVYADVVTVTYDCDLNSNDWDAWTYYLCECPENGGGGGGLPPPIECRPDNPNRPANCPDGPQQPDTNNVNDQSGDGNSGCRLGVNLMIVIFIVLISFQAF
;
A
#
# COMPACT_ATOMS: atom_id res chain seq x y z
N MET A 1 -39.01 15.13 -57.73
CA MET A 1 -37.77 15.45 -56.97
C MET A 1 -37.89 14.79 -55.61
N TRP A 2 -37.37 13.57 -55.47
CA TRP A 2 -37.47 12.78 -54.23
C TRP A 2 -36.12 12.81 -53.54
N LEU A 3 -36.01 13.57 -52.45
CA LEU A 3 -34.80 13.69 -51.65
C LEU A 3 -34.66 12.41 -50.80
N HIS A 4 -33.64 11.60 -51.09
CA HIS A 4 -33.24 10.51 -50.20
C HIS A 4 -32.35 11.08 -49.11
N ILE A 5 -32.89 11.20 -47.90
CA ILE A 5 -32.12 11.54 -46.70
C ILE A 5 -31.43 10.26 -46.23
N TRP A 6 -30.12 10.17 -46.45
CA TRP A 6 -29.29 9.13 -45.83
C TRP A 6 -29.02 9.54 -44.39
N LEU A 7 -29.67 8.84 -43.46
CA LEU A 7 -29.37 8.90 -42.04
C LEU A 7 -28.00 8.23 -41.83
N VAL A 8 -26.95 9.02 -41.66
CA VAL A 8 -25.65 8.51 -41.22
C VAL A 8 -25.83 8.13 -39.75
N LEU A 9 -25.99 6.83 -39.49
CA LEU A 9 -25.86 6.28 -38.15
C LEU A 9 -24.39 6.51 -37.74
N SER A 10 -24.15 7.54 -36.93
CA SER A 10 -22.89 7.67 -36.21
C SER A 10 -22.85 6.52 -35.22
N ILE A 11 -22.02 5.52 -35.53
CA ILE A 11 -21.69 4.47 -34.58
C ILE A 11 -20.90 5.20 -33.49
N ALA A 12 -21.57 5.51 -32.37
CA ALA A 12 -20.88 5.91 -31.16
C ALA A 12 -19.84 4.81 -30.89
N SER A 13 -18.56 5.18 -30.98
CA SER A 13 -17.47 4.32 -30.53
C SER A 13 -17.81 3.97 -29.08
N LEU A 14 -18.18 2.72 -28.82
CA LEU A 14 -18.15 2.18 -27.47
C LEU A 14 -16.73 2.44 -27.00
N HIS A 15 -16.57 3.43 -26.13
CA HIS A 15 -15.36 3.53 -25.34
C HIS A 15 -15.37 2.25 -24.53
N THR A 16 -14.50 1.31 -24.90
CA THR A 16 -14.06 0.30 -23.95
C THR A 16 -13.45 1.11 -22.83
N GLU A 17 -14.23 1.35 -21.78
CA GLU A 17 -13.68 1.92 -20.56
C GLU A 17 -12.50 1.05 -20.17
N SER A 18 -11.36 1.71 -19.92
CA SER A 18 -10.16 1.07 -19.43
C SER A 18 -10.53 0.16 -18.26
N SER A 19 -10.12 -1.11 -18.29
CA SER A 19 -10.20 -1.97 -17.10
C SER A 19 -9.11 -1.64 -16.06
N GLY A 20 -8.23 -0.69 -16.36
CA GLY A 20 -7.22 -0.13 -15.45
C GLY A 20 -7.45 1.36 -15.25
N LEU A 21 -6.38 2.14 -15.09
CA LEU A 21 -6.50 3.59 -14.85
C LEU A 21 -7.26 4.31 -15.98
N THR A 22 -8.27 5.08 -15.60
CA THR A 22 -9.01 6.02 -16.43
C THR A 22 -8.24 7.33 -16.61
N SER A 23 -8.63 8.15 -17.60
CA SER A 23 -8.03 9.47 -17.80
C SER A 23 -8.23 10.40 -16.59
N GLU A 24 -9.33 10.25 -15.86
CA GLU A 24 -9.58 11.02 -14.64
C GLU A 24 -8.60 10.61 -13.53
N GLU A 25 -8.41 9.31 -13.30
CA GLU A 25 -7.46 8.81 -12.31
C GLU A 25 -6.03 9.21 -12.65
N ILE A 26 -5.63 9.12 -13.92
CA ILE A 26 -4.31 9.57 -14.38
C ILE A 26 -4.09 11.05 -14.07
N SER A 27 -5.13 11.88 -14.20
CA SER A 27 -5.03 13.31 -13.88
C SER A 27 -4.79 13.59 -12.38
N LYS A 28 -5.03 12.60 -11.50
CA LYS A 28 -4.74 12.72 -10.07
C LYS A 28 -3.27 12.46 -9.74
N PHE A 29 -2.50 11.87 -10.66
CA PHE A 29 -1.06 11.69 -10.45
C PHE A 29 -0.36 13.04 -10.49
N SER A 30 -0.07 13.58 -9.32
CA SER A 30 0.46 14.92 -9.14
C SER A 30 1.13 15.06 -7.78
N VAL A 31 1.99 16.07 -7.66
CA VAL A 31 2.70 16.43 -6.42
C VAL A 31 2.62 17.93 -6.22
N SER A 32 2.75 18.39 -4.98
CA SER A 32 2.77 19.81 -4.63
C SER A 32 3.96 20.61 -5.19
N GLY A 33 4.98 19.93 -5.73
CA GLY A 33 6.24 20.52 -6.18
C GLY A 33 7.23 20.85 -5.06
N LYS A 34 6.95 20.38 -3.83
CA LYS A 34 7.84 20.52 -2.68
C LYS A 34 8.76 19.30 -2.53
N TYR A 35 9.81 19.47 -1.73
CA TYR A 35 10.70 18.39 -1.28
C TYR A 35 11.34 17.54 -2.39
N GLU A 36 11.45 18.07 -3.62
CA GLU A 36 11.96 17.32 -4.78
C GLU A 36 11.08 16.11 -5.18
N ALA A 37 9.85 16.05 -4.68
CA ALA A 37 8.86 15.09 -5.13
C ALA A 37 8.53 15.34 -6.60
N THR A 38 8.53 14.27 -7.40
CA THR A 38 8.11 14.30 -8.81
C THR A 38 7.27 13.08 -9.10
N VAL A 39 6.27 13.26 -9.97
CA VAL A 39 5.49 12.18 -10.58
C VAL A 39 5.02 12.63 -11.95
N THR A 40 5.18 11.77 -12.96
CA THR A 40 4.64 11.96 -14.30
C THR A 40 4.12 10.64 -14.85
N VAL A 41 3.11 10.72 -15.72
CA VAL A 41 2.53 9.56 -16.40
C VAL A 41 2.65 9.78 -17.91
N ASP A 42 3.57 9.07 -18.55
CA ASP A 42 3.66 9.05 -20.02
C ASP A 42 2.67 8.02 -20.57
N GLN A 43 1.82 8.49 -21.49
CA GLN A 43 0.76 7.73 -22.13
C GLN A 43 1.06 7.44 -23.62
N SER A 44 2.26 7.77 -24.11
CA SER A 44 2.66 7.66 -25.51
C SER A 44 2.65 6.22 -26.04
N ASN A 45 2.94 5.25 -25.18
CA ASN A 45 2.87 3.83 -25.51
C ASN A 45 1.41 3.34 -25.59
N SER A 46 1.07 2.48 -26.53
CA SER A 46 -0.30 1.97 -26.70
C SER A 46 -0.73 0.94 -25.66
N GLU A 47 0.20 0.24 -25.02
CA GLU A 47 -0.06 -0.91 -24.14
C GLU A 47 0.04 -0.55 -22.64
N TYR A 48 0.96 0.35 -22.30
CA TYR A 48 1.22 0.72 -20.91
C TYR A 48 1.34 2.23 -20.70
N PHE A 49 1.08 2.66 -19.48
CA PHE A 49 1.56 3.90 -18.90
C PHE A 49 2.98 3.70 -18.38
N LEU A 50 3.85 4.69 -18.60
CA LEU A 50 5.14 4.76 -17.91
C LEU A 50 5.04 5.82 -16.81
N ILE A 51 5.00 5.37 -15.56
CA ILE A 51 4.98 6.25 -14.39
C ILE A 51 6.42 6.50 -13.96
N ALA A 52 6.89 7.75 -14.11
CA ALA A 52 8.18 8.17 -13.62
C ALA A 52 8.01 8.98 -12.33
N ALA A 53 8.71 8.62 -11.26
CA ALA A 53 8.57 9.28 -9.96
C ALA A 53 9.88 9.29 -9.16
N SER A 54 10.07 10.32 -8.34
CA SER A 54 11.22 10.34 -7.43
C SER A 54 11.05 9.42 -6.23
N GLY A 55 9.83 9.05 -5.86
CA GLY A 55 9.55 8.26 -4.64
C GLY A 55 9.69 9.05 -3.33
N ILE A 56 9.98 10.35 -3.42
CA ILE A 56 10.05 11.25 -2.25
C ILE A 56 8.64 11.75 -1.92
N PRO A 57 8.22 11.76 -0.64
CA PRO A 57 6.94 12.34 -0.24
C PRO A 57 6.88 13.84 -0.55
N ASP A 58 5.72 14.33 -0.99
CA ASP A 58 5.49 15.75 -1.27
C ASP A 58 4.97 16.54 -0.05
N HIS A 59 5.11 15.94 1.14
CA HIS A 59 4.81 16.47 2.46
C HIS A 59 6.05 16.34 3.38
N PRO A 60 6.07 17.03 4.54
CA PRO A 60 7.09 16.79 5.56
C PRO A 60 7.11 15.31 5.99
N TRP A 61 8.29 14.77 6.25
CA TRP A 61 8.48 13.46 6.88
C TRP A 61 9.33 13.61 8.14
N GLU A 62 9.24 12.62 9.02
CA GLU A 62 10.02 12.58 10.25
C GLU A 62 11.04 11.44 10.20
N ASN A 63 12.19 11.65 10.82
CA ASN A 63 13.21 10.63 10.97
C ASN A 63 12.83 9.73 12.17
N VAL A 64 11.85 8.84 11.97
CA VAL A 64 11.41 7.86 12.97
C VAL A 64 12.32 6.63 13.05
N ASN A 65 13.19 6.48 12.05
CA ASN A 65 14.28 5.52 11.99
C ASN A 65 15.52 6.20 11.38
N PRO A 66 16.72 5.62 11.47
CA PRO A 66 17.96 6.28 11.01
C PRO A 66 18.04 6.60 9.50
N ASN A 67 17.03 6.24 8.70
CA ASN A 67 17.06 6.37 7.24
C ASN A 67 16.45 7.71 6.80
N THR A 68 16.79 8.16 5.59
CA THR A 68 16.27 9.40 5.00
C THR A 68 15.78 9.14 3.58
N PRO A 69 14.61 9.68 3.17
CA PRO A 69 14.13 9.56 1.80
C PRO A 69 15.15 10.08 0.80
N THR A 70 15.37 9.32 -0.26
CA THR A 70 16.20 9.72 -1.40
C THR A 70 15.44 9.52 -2.69
N ASN A 71 15.88 10.18 -3.76
CA ASN A 71 15.30 9.96 -5.08
C ASN A 71 15.59 8.53 -5.55
N GLN A 72 14.51 7.77 -5.76
CA GLN A 72 14.54 6.37 -6.15
C GLN A 72 14.49 6.16 -7.67
N ASN A 73 14.29 7.23 -8.46
CA ASN A 73 14.26 7.22 -9.92
C ASN A 73 13.35 6.11 -10.50
N TYR A 74 12.13 6.00 -9.97
CA TYR A 74 11.16 5.02 -10.44
C TYR A 74 10.78 5.27 -11.90
N ASN A 75 10.68 4.19 -12.66
CA ASN A 75 10.24 4.15 -14.05
C ASN A 75 9.40 2.88 -14.24
N ILE A 76 8.14 2.93 -13.83
CA ILE A 76 7.27 1.75 -13.69
C ILE A 76 6.29 1.66 -14.85
N LYS A 77 6.25 0.49 -15.50
CA LYS A 77 5.25 0.19 -16.53
C LYS A 77 3.97 -0.32 -15.88
N ILE A 78 2.85 0.30 -16.22
CA ILE A 78 1.52 -0.10 -15.77
C ILE A 78 0.65 -0.36 -16.99
N ARG A 79 0.07 -1.55 -17.11
CA ARG A 79 -0.80 -1.89 -18.25
C ARG A 79 -1.98 -0.92 -18.32
N LYS A 80 -2.29 -0.42 -19.51
CA LYS A 80 -3.52 0.37 -19.74
C LYS A 80 -4.76 -0.49 -19.60
N THR A 81 -4.65 -1.76 -20.00
CA THR A 81 -5.70 -2.77 -19.87
C THR A 81 -5.13 -3.93 -19.04
N PRO A 82 -5.32 -3.93 -17.71
CA PRO A 82 -4.91 -5.02 -16.84
C PRO A 82 -5.50 -6.36 -17.30
N GLU A 83 -4.65 -7.38 -17.30
CA GLU A 83 -5.03 -8.75 -17.67
C GLU A 83 -5.31 -9.52 -16.38
N VAL A 84 -6.56 -9.95 -16.17
CA VAL A 84 -6.92 -10.79 -15.02
C VAL A 84 -6.17 -12.12 -15.12
N SER A 85 -5.48 -12.50 -14.04
CA SER A 85 -4.80 -13.79 -13.98
C SER A 85 -5.74 -14.87 -13.42
N PRO A 86 -5.80 -16.07 -14.05
CA PRO A 86 -6.59 -17.18 -13.54
C PRO A 86 -6.02 -17.75 -12.23
N THR A 87 -4.70 -17.67 -12.03
CA THR A 87 -4.01 -17.96 -10.78
C THR A 87 -3.48 -16.65 -10.21
N LYS A 88 -3.74 -16.31 -8.95
CA LYS A 88 -3.29 -15.02 -8.41
C LYS A 88 -1.78 -15.05 -8.12
N ALA A 89 -1.13 -13.90 -8.20
CA ALA A 89 0.29 -13.78 -7.92
C ALA A 89 0.54 -13.31 -6.50
N CYS A 90 1.55 -13.89 -5.86
CA CYS A 90 2.07 -13.41 -4.60
C CYS A 90 2.56 -11.97 -4.73
N VAL A 91 2.24 -11.15 -3.73
CA VAL A 91 2.90 -9.85 -3.60
C VAL A 91 4.33 -10.04 -3.07
N PRO A 92 5.34 -9.42 -3.67
CA PRO A 92 6.71 -9.49 -3.19
C PRO A 92 6.88 -8.74 -1.86
N PHE A 93 7.98 -9.00 -1.16
CA PHE A 93 8.50 -8.09 -0.15
C PHE A 93 8.81 -6.74 -0.78
N GLY A 94 8.51 -5.68 -0.04
CA GLY A 94 8.75 -4.33 -0.49
C GLY A 94 7.63 -3.83 -1.40
N LYS A 95 8.01 -3.18 -2.49
CA LYS A 95 7.12 -2.38 -3.34
C LYS A 95 6.11 -3.26 -4.08
N ILE A 96 4.84 -2.92 -3.98
CA ILE A 96 3.72 -3.61 -4.66
C ILE A 96 2.87 -2.68 -5.53
N GLY A 97 3.12 -1.38 -5.42
CA GLY A 97 2.41 -0.34 -6.15
C GLY A 97 3.04 1.03 -5.89
N LEU A 98 2.45 2.04 -6.52
CA LEU A 98 2.77 3.44 -6.29
C LEU A 98 1.50 4.19 -5.90
N THR A 99 1.63 5.11 -4.95
CA THR A 99 0.60 6.12 -4.69
C THR A 99 0.50 7.11 -5.85
N ARG A 100 -0.59 7.88 -5.91
CA ARG A 100 -0.78 8.95 -6.90
C ARG A 100 0.29 10.07 -6.82
N THR A 101 0.99 10.20 -5.70
CA THR A 101 2.10 11.15 -5.54
C THR A 101 3.46 10.53 -5.88
N GLY A 102 3.50 9.24 -6.26
CA GLY A 102 4.72 8.54 -6.67
C GLY A 102 5.50 7.88 -5.53
N VAL A 103 5.05 7.97 -4.28
CA VAL A 103 5.61 7.23 -3.13
C VAL A 103 5.23 5.75 -3.25
N ALA A 104 6.15 4.87 -2.86
CA ALA A 104 5.92 3.44 -2.91
C ALA A 104 4.87 2.94 -1.90
N ILE A 105 4.06 1.98 -2.34
CA ILE A 105 3.19 1.17 -1.50
C ILE A 105 3.92 -0.14 -1.26
N TYR A 106 4.11 -0.53 0.01
CA TYR A 106 4.76 -1.79 0.37
C TYR A 106 3.74 -2.86 0.76
N ASN A 107 4.15 -4.11 0.63
CA ASN A 107 3.41 -5.26 1.17
C ASN A 107 3.24 -5.13 2.70
N PRO A 108 2.31 -5.87 3.32
CA PRO A 108 1.95 -5.62 4.72
C PRO A 108 2.99 -6.12 5.74
N LEU A 109 4.12 -6.64 5.27
CA LEU A 109 5.16 -7.21 6.11
C LEU A 109 6.40 -6.33 6.18
N ALA A 110 7.00 -6.34 7.36
CA ALA A 110 8.29 -5.76 7.64
C ALA A 110 9.41 -6.81 7.63
N GLY A 111 10.63 -6.38 7.97
CA GLY A 111 11.78 -7.26 8.13
C GLY A 111 11.48 -8.42 9.09
N GLY A 112 11.94 -9.62 8.75
CA GLY A 112 11.64 -10.82 9.55
C GLY A 112 10.24 -11.43 9.30
N SER A 113 9.53 -10.95 8.28
CA SER A 113 8.21 -11.48 7.88
C SER A 113 7.12 -11.30 8.94
N VAL A 114 7.19 -10.19 9.69
CA VAL A 114 6.21 -9.81 10.71
C VAL A 114 5.27 -8.72 10.18
N ASN A 115 4.09 -8.60 10.78
CA ASN A 115 3.13 -7.54 10.44
C ASN A 115 3.78 -6.16 10.67
N ALA A 116 3.85 -5.34 9.63
CA ALA A 116 4.52 -4.05 9.69
C ALA A 116 3.78 -3.02 10.56
N VAL A 117 2.47 -3.20 10.78
CA VAL A 117 1.60 -2.15 11.33
C VAL A 117 1.14 -2.46 12.76
N GLN A 118 1.00 -3.74 13.12
CA GLN A 118 0.45 -4.18 14.41
C GLN A 118 1.30 -5.25 15.08
N GLY A 119 1.29 -5.27 16.41
CA GLY A 119 2.01 -6.22 17.25
C GLY A 119 3.34 -5.68 17.79
N ASP A 120 3.99 -6.46 18.65
CA ASP A 120 5.20 -6.04 19.37
C ASP A 120 6.42 -5.77 18.45
N SER A 121 6.37 -6.27 17.22
CA SER A 121 7.38 -6.06 16.18
C SER A 121 6.92 -5.14 15.05
N ALA A 122 5.84 -4.37 15.28
CA ALA A 122 5.39 -3.36 14.33
C ALA A 122 6.48 -2.30 14.11
N GLU A 123 6.52 -1.79 12.89
CA GLU A 123 7.42 -0.71 12.51
C GLU A 123 6.95 0.62 13.11
N THR A 124 7.91 1.54 13.26
CA THR A 124 7.60 2.92 13.61
C THR A 124 7.33 3.73 12.34
N PHE A 125 6.20 4.44 12.33
CA PHE A 125 5.79 5.35 11.26
C PHE A 125 5.87 6.79 11.73
N ASP A 126 6.10 7.71 10.80
CA ASP A 126 6.00 9.15 11.05
C ASP A 126 4.54 9.62 11.13
N SER A 127 4.36 10.91 11.38
CA SER A 127 3.04 11.56 11.43
C SER A 127 2.26 11.51 10.12
N CYS A 128 2.87 11.05 9.02
CA CYS A 128 2.23 10.83 7.73
C CYS A 128 1.96 9.37 7.43
N ASP A 129 2.10 8.48 8.42
CA ASP A 129 1.83 7.04 8.32
C ASP A 129 2.81 6.26 7.44
N GLY A 130 3.94 6.88 7.08
CA GLY A 130 5.01 6.26 6.30
C GLY A 130 6.33 6.20 7.06
N HIS A 131 7.33 5.57 6.46
CA HIS A 131 8.70 5.60 6.95
C HIS A 131 9.69 5.28 5.83
N THR A 132 11.00 5.36 6.12
CA THR A 132 12.05 5.15 5.11
C THR A 132 12.80 3.84 5.32
N SER A 133 12.92 3.04 4.26
CA SER A 133 13.79 1.86 4.21
C SER A 133 15.28 2.24 4.11
N PRO A 134 16.22 1.31 4.42
CA PRO A 134 17.66 1.55 4.31
C PRO A 134 18.15 1.95 2.90
N ASP A 135 17.39 1.61 1.85
CA ASP A 135 17.64 2.02 0.46
C ASP A 135 17.21 3.48 0.16
N GLY A 136 16.65 4.18 1.16
CA GLY A 136 16.11 5.53 1.01
C GLY A 136 14.70 5.58 0.43
N SER A 137 14.04 4.43 0.25
CA SER A 137 12.64 4.39 -0.20
C SER A 137 11.72 4.81 0.94
N TYR A 138 11.12 5.99 0.87
CA TYR A 138 9.95 6.31 1.68
C TYR A 138 8.75 5.51 1.18
N HIS A 139 7.92 4.99 2.09
CA HIS A 139 6.82 4.10 1.72
C HIS A 139 5.75 3.97 2.79
N TYR A 140 4.60 3.42 2.35
CA TYR A 140 3.44 3.13 3.19
C TYR A 140 3.17 1.64 3.25
N HIS A 141 2.95 1.13 4.47
CA HIS A 141 2.41 -0.21 4.73
C HIS A 141 0.92 -0.21 5.04
N LYS A 142 0.35 0.97 5.37
CA LYS A 142 -1.05 1.19 5.74
C LYS A 142 -1.61 2.46 5.08
N ILE A 143 -2.88 2.76 5.34
CA ILE A 143 -3.54 3.98 4.87
C ILE A 143 -2.69 5.22 5.25
N PRO A 144 -2.28 6.05 4.27
CA PRO A 144 -1.61 7.32 4.53
C PRO A 144 -2.62 8.42 4.91
N ASP A 145 -3.35 8.21 6.02
CA ASP A 145 -4.53 8.99 6.43
C ASP A 145 -4.20 10.46 6.74
N SER A 146 -2.98 10.72 7.19
CA SER A 146 -2.61 12.04 7.68
C SER A 146 -2.13 13.00 6.58
N CYS A 147 -1.59 12.48 5.47
CA CYS A 147 -0.85 13.30 4.50
C CYS A 147 -1.16 13.04 3.03
N LEU A 148 -1.81 11.92 2.67
CA LEU A 148 -2.16 11.63 1.28
C LEU A 148 -3.65 11.37 1.09
N TYR A 149 -4.25 10.54 1.93
CA TYR A 149 -5.68 10.25 1.89
C TYR A 149 -6.45 11.37 2.60
N ASN A 150 -7.50 11.91 1.97
CA ASN A 150 -8.28 13.02 2.52
C ASN A 150 -9.67 12.57 2.99
N ASN A 151 -9.88 11.26 3.14
CA ASN A 151 -11.17 10.67 3.48
C ASN A 151 -12.31 11.10 2.54
N THR A 152 -12.01 11.35 1.27
CA THR A 152 -13.04 11.60 0.27
C THR A 152 -13.60 10.27 -0.27
N VAL A 153 -14.86 10.30 -0.71
CA VAL A 153 -15.56 9.13 -1.24
C VAL A 153 -14.93 8.70 -2.56
N ASP A 154 -14.64 7.41 -2.70
CA ASP A 154 -13.97 6.83 -3.87
C ASP A 154 -12.67 7.58 -4.22
N GLU A 155 -11.88 7.92 -3.20
CA GLU A 155 -10.59 8.57 -3.41
C GLU A 155 -9.54 7.61 -3.95
N LEU A 156 -8.93 7.95 -5.09
CA LEU A 156 -7.79 7.21 -5.63
C LEU A 156 -6.56 7.39 -4.72
N ILE A 157 -6.00 6.29 -4.22
CA ILE A 157 -4.75 6.27 -3.46
C ILE A 157 -3.56 6.07 -4.39
N GLY A 158 -3.69 5.19 -5.38
CA GLY A 158 -2.59 4.80 -6.25
C GLY A 158 -2.94 3.69 -7.22
N VAL A 159 -1.93 2.96 -7.66
CA VAL A 159 -2.05 1.83 -8.59
C VAL A 159 -1.13 0.69 -8.19
N ALA A 160 -1.65 -0.53 -8.24
CA ALA A 160 -0.87 -1.75 -8.03
C ALA A 160 -0.06 -2.09 -9.29
N PHE A 161 1.02 -2.86 -9.15
CA PHE A 161 1.88 -3.21 -10.30
C PHE A 161 1.24 -4.13 -11.35
N ASP A 162 0.12 -4.78 -11.04
CA ASP A 162 -0.71 -5.49 -12.04
C ASP A 162 -1.66 -4.56 -12.82
N GLY A 163 -1.70 -3.28 -12.44
CA GLY A 163 -2.34 -2.18 -13.16
C GLY A 163 -3.76 -1.84 -12.73
N PHE A 164 -4.29 -2.49 -11.71
CA PHE A 164 -5.58 -2.09 -11.13
C PHE A 164 -5.41 -0.92 -10.14
N PRO A 165 -6.37 0.03 -10.11
CA PRO A 165 -6.33 1.14 -9.19
C PRO A 165 -6.54 0.71 -7.73
N ILE A 166 -6.01 1.51 -6.81
CA ILE A 166 -6.15 1.33 -5.36
C ILE A 166 -6.91 2.54 -4.82
N TYR A 167 -8.01 2.29 -4.12
CA TYR A 167 -8.89 3.33 -3.57
C TYR A 167 -8.92 3.33 -2.04
N GLY A 168 -9.37 4.44 -1.45
CA GLY A 168 -9.61 4.55 -0.01
C GLY A 168 -10.77 3.66 0.50
N PRO A 169 -10.92 3.52 1.82
CA PRO A 169 -11.98 2.74 2.44
C PRO A 169 -13.34 3.45 2.49
N ASN A 170 -13.40 4.77 2.23
CA ASN A 170 -14.66 5.49 2.10
C ASN A 170 -15.21 5.35 0.67
N VAL A 171 -16.32 4.63 0.50
CA VAL A 171 -16.85 4.23 -0.81
C VAL A 171 -18.29 4.68 -1.01
N SER A 172 -18.70 4.96 -2.24
CA SER A 172 -20.03 5.56 -2.50
C SER A 172 -21.20 4.60 -2.31
N ASP A 173 -20.96 3.30 -2.41
CA ASP A 173 -21.99 2.26 -2.32
C ASP A 173 -22.20 1.70 -0.91
N ILE A 174 -21.39 2.14 0.06
CA ILE A 174 -21.56 1.88 1.50
C ILE A 174 -21.34 3.18 2.27
N SER A 175 -22.43 3.85 2.63
CA SER A 175 -22.39 5.23 3.12
C SER A 175 -22.31 5.40 4.64
N ASP A 176 -22.50 4.32 5.41
CA ASP A 176 -22.64 4.35 6.87
C ASP A 176 -21.36 3.96 7.63
N ARG A 177 -20.34 3.45 6.92
CA ARG A 177 -19.05 3.07 7.47
C ARG A 177 -17.99 2.98 6.38
N TRP A 178 -16.73 2.94 6.80
CA TRP A 178 -15.64 2.47 5.95
C TRP A 178 -15.79 0.97 5.63
N ILE A 179 -15.35 0.57 4.43
CA ILE A 179 -15.22 -0.85 4.11
C ILE A 179 -14.11 -1.49 4.91
N THR A 180 -14.28 -2.79 5.13
CA THR A 180 -13.42 -3.67 5.91
C THR A 180 -12.92 -4.81 5.02
N SER A 181 -11.96 -5.60 5.49
CA SER A 181 -11.49 -6.78 4.75
C SER A 181 -12.60 -7.80 4.48
N ALA A 182 -13.68 -7.77 5.26
CA ALA A 182 -14.86 -8.63 5.05
C ALA A 182 -15.72 -8.21 3.84
N ASP A 183 -15.57 -6.98 3.34
CA ASP A 183 -16.28 -6.45 2.16
C ASP A 183 -15.50 -6.70 0.85
N LEU A 184 -14.31 -7.30 0.95
CA LEU A 184 -13.33 -7.44 -0.14
C LEU A 184 -13.03 -8.91 -0.43
N ASP A 185 -12.51 -9.17 -1.62
CA ASP A 185 -12.02 -10.48 -2.00
C ASP A 185 -10.68 -10.82 -1.32
N LYS A 186 -10.18 -12.03 -1.57
CA LYS A 186 -8.92 -12.53 -1.00
C LYS A 186 -7.68 -11.71 -1.39
N CYS A 187 -7.70 -11.02 -2.53
CA CYS A 187 -6.62 -10.11 -2.93
C CYS A 187 -6.82 -8.69 -2.40
N HIS A 188 -7.87 -8.45 -1.58
CA HIS A 188 -8.21 -7.15 -1.00
C HIS A 188 -8.80 -6.15 -2.02
N GLY A 189 -9.48 -6.66 -3.05
CA GLY A 189 -10.21 -5.84 -4.00
C GLY A 189 -11.65 -6.27 -4.20
N ARG A 190 -12.35 -5.59 -5.09
CA ARG A 190 -13.74 -5.89 -5.47
C ARG A 190 -14.06 -5.32 -6.84
N GLU A 191 -15.10 -5.85 -7.47
CA GLU A 191 -15.66 -5.25 -8.68
C GLU A 191 -16.63 -4.11 -8.31
N VAL A 192 -16.46 -2.97 -8.97
CA VAL A 192 -17.39 -1.83 -8.91
C VAL A 192 -17.69 -1.39 -10.33
N ASN A 193 -18.97 -1.40 -10.71
CA ASN A 193 -19.42 -1.06 -12.07
C ASN A 193 -18.73 -1.86 -13.18
N GLY A 194 -18.38 -3.12 -12.91
CA GLY A 194 -17.70 -4.01 -13.87
C GLY A 194 -16.20 -3.77 -14.02
N GLN A 195 -15.60 -2.95 -13.15
CA GLN A 195 -14.15 -2.76 -13.07
C GLN A 195 -13.64 -3.26 -11.72
N TYR A 196 -12.60 -4.09 -11.74
CA TYR A 196 -11.94 -4.53 -10.52
C TYR A 196 -11.03 -3.42 -9.99
N ARG A 197 -11.07 -3.19 -8.68
CA ARG A 197 -10.19 -2.24 -7.98
C ARG A 197 -9.83 -2.76 -6.60
N TYR A 198 -8.62 -2.45 -6.15
CA TYR A 198 -8.21 -2.68 -4.76
C TYR A 198 -8.72 -1.57 -3.86
N HIS A 199 -8.81 -1.86 -2.57
CA HIS A 199 -9.08 -0.85 -1.56
C HIS A 199 -8.08 -0.94 -0.42
N VAL A 200 -7.62 0.20 0.08
CA VAL A 200 -6.88 0.21 1.34
C VAL A 200 -7.87 0.21 2.52
N THR A 201 -7.57 -0.54 3.58
CA THR A 201 -8.38 -0.60 4.82
C THR A 201 -7.50 -0.52 6.07
N GLU A 202 -8.10 -0.26 7.24
CA GLU A 202 -7.40 -0.32 8.54
C GLU A 202 -7.04 -1.74 8.97
N GLN A 203 -7.68 -2.73 8.35
CA GLN A 203 -7.49 -4.14 8.63
C GLN A 203 -6.46 -4.75 7.71
N TRP A 204 -5.75 -5.75 8.22
CA TRP A 204 -4.86 -6.59 7.43
C TRP A 204 -5.53 -7.10 6.14
N PRO A 205 -4.81 -7.19 5.01
CA PRO A 205 -3.43 -6.80 4.70
C PRO A 205 -3.24 -5.31 4.36
N TYR A 206 -4.16 -4.45 4.79
CA TYR A 206 -4.17 -3.01 4.55
C TYR A 206 -4.34 -2.66 3.07
N PHE A 207 -3.37 -2.94 2.19
CA PHE A 207 -3.43 -2.63 0.75
C PHE A 207 -3.91 -3.80 -0.12
N LEU A 208 -3.03 -4.74 -0.49
CA LEU A 208 -3.39 -5.94 -1.25
C LEU A 208 -2.59 -7.16 -0.78
N GLY A 209 -3.26 -8.31 -0.77
CA GLY A 209 -2.70 -9.60 -0.37
C GLY A 209 -2.15 -10.43 -1.53
N CYS A 210 -2.63 -10.17 -2.74
CA CYS A 210 -2.17 -10.77 -3.98
C CYS A 210 -2.46 -9.87 -5.18
N TYR A 211 -1.73 -10.10 -6.27
CA TYR A 211 -2.08 -9.52 -7.56
C TYR A 211 -3.21 -10.32 -8.22
N HIS A 212 -4.29 -9.62 -8.50
CA HIS A 212 -5.46 -10.05 -9.25
C HIS A 212 -5.11 -10.26 -10.73
N GLY A 213 -4.21 -9.43 -11.27
CA GLY A 213 -3.79 -9.45 -12.67
C GLY A 213 -2.36 -9.91 -12.91
N THR A 214 -1.90 -9.77 -14.16
CA THR A 214 -0.51 -10.06 -14.55
C THR A 214 0.39 -8.84 -14.36
N VAL A 215 1.55 -9.06 -13.75
CA VAL A 215 2.59 -8.04 -13.56
C VAL A 215 3.66 -8.16 -14.63
N TYR A 216 4.19 -7.02 -15.09
CA TYR A 216 5.36 -7.02 -15.96
C TYR A 216 6.61 -7.50 -15.21
N ALA A 217 7.32 -8.49 -15.78
CA ALA A 217 8.49 -9.09 -15.13
C ALA A 217 9.67 -8.12 -14.93
N ASP A 218 9.74 -7.04 -15.72
CA ASP A 218 10.75 -5.98 -15.56
C ASP A 218 10.34 -4.92 -14.52
N VAL A 219 9.10 -4.96 -14.02
CA VAL A 219 8.67 -4.18 -12.84
C VAL A 219 8.97 -4.96 -11.58
N VAL A 220 8.47 -6.20 -11.48
CA VAL A 220 8.80 -7.11 -10.38
C VAL A 220 8.59 -8.56 -10.80
N THR A 221 9.42 -9.46 -10.27
CA THR A 221 9.26 -10.90 -10.44
C THR A 221 8.31 -11.43 -9.37
N VAL A 222 7.27 -12.14 -9.81
CA VAL A 222 6.23 -12.71 -8.94
C VAL A 222 6.05 -14.19 -9.23
N THR A 223 5.56 -14.92 -8.22
CA THR A 223 5.15 -16.32 -8.36
C THR A 223 3.63 -16.40 -8.41
N TYR A 224 3.08 -17.06 -9.42
CA TYR A 224 1.63 -17.28 -9.59
C TYR A 224 1.23 -18.62 -8.99
N ASP A 225 1.07 -18.67 -7.67
CA ASP A 225 0.77 -19.90 -6.91
C ASP A 225 -0.34 -19.70 -5.87
N CYS A 226 -1.09 -18.60 -5.97
CA CYS A 226 -2.20 -18.34 -5.08
C CYS A 226 -3.43 -19.18 -5.48
N ASP A 227 -3.57 -20.38 -4.93
CA ASP A 227 -4.82 -21.15 -5.05
C ASP A 227 -5.89 -20.52 -4.15
N LEU A 228 -6.85 -19.83 -4.75
CA LEU A 228 -7.98 -19.22 -4.03
C LEU A 228 -8.90 -20.25 -3.37
N ASN A 229 -8.75 -21.55 -3.66
CA ASN A 229 -9.58 -22.63 -3.14
C ASN A 229 -8.92 -23.41 -1.99
N SER A 230 -7.67 -23.09 -1.62
CA SER A 230 -7.05 -23.75 -0.47
C SER A 230 -7.72 -23.26 0.83
N ASN A 231 -7.95 -24.21 1.75
CA ASN A 231 -8.40 -23.89 3.11
C ASN A 231 -7.28 -23.21 3.93
N ASP A 232 -6.07 -23.12 3.37
CA ASP A 232 -4.93 -22.50 3.99
C ASP A 232 -5.07 -20.96 4.06
N TRP A 233 -5.91 -20.34 3.22
CA TRP A 233 -6.28 -18.93 3.43
C TRP A 233 -6.94 -18.69 4.80
N ASP A 234 -7.75 -19.65 5.26
CA ASP A 234 -8.52 -19.54 6.50
C ASP A 234 -7.74 -20.04 7.72
N ALA A 235 -6.78 -20.95 7.51
CA ALA A 235 -5.91 -21.47 8.58
C ALA A 235 -4.89 -20.42 9.08
N TRP A 236 -4.71 -19.34 8.33
CA TRP A 236 -3.64 -18.39 8.55
C TRP A 236 -4.09 -17.02 9.04
N THR A 237 -5.37 -16.64 9.05
CA THR A 237 -5.77 -15.26 9.41
C THR A 237 -5.09 -14.16 8.55
N TYR A 238 -4.29 -14.53 7.52
CA TYR A 238 -3.44 -13.63 6.77
C TYR A 238 -3.64 -13.87 5.27
N TYR A 239 -4.21 -12.87 4.62
CA TYR A 239 -4.53 -12.78 3.20
C TYR A 239 -3.30 -12.72 2.26
N LEU A 240 -2.12 -13.12 2.71
CA LEU A 240 -1.00 -13.37 1.80
C LEU A 240 -1.12 -14.82 1.41
N CYS A 241 -1.16 -15.12 0.11
CA CYS A 241 -1.27 -16.49 -0.39
C CYS A 241 -0.23 -17.43 0.25
N GLU A 242 -0.34 -18.74 0.02
CA GLU A 242 0.73 -19.71 0.30
C GLU A 242 1.97 -19.45 -0.58
N CYS A 243 2.64 -18.33 -0.35
CA CYS A 243 3.80 -17.90 -1.11
C CYS A 243 4.99 -18.71 -0.60
N PRO A 244 5.60 -19.57 -1.44
CA PRO A 244 6.78 -20.32 -1.01
C PRO A 244 7.91 -19.34 -0.66
N GLU A 245 8.64 -19.64 0.43
CA GLU A 245 9.75 -18.83 0.98
C GLU A 245 10.80 -18.41 -0.06
N ASN A 246 10.90 -19.14 -1.18
CA ASN A 246 11.90 -18.94 -2.22
C ASN A 246 11.48 -18.00 -3.37
N GLY A 247 10.27 -17.42 -3.33
CA GLY A 247 9.68 -16.65 -4.44
C GLY A 247 9.61 -15.12 -4.24
N GLY A 248 10.06 -14.61 -3.09
CA GLY A 248 10.22 -13.17 -2.88
C GLY A 248 9.01 -12.43 -2.31
N GLY A 249 7.94 -13.11 -1.88
CA GLY A 249 6.88 -12.54 -1.03
C GLY A 249 6.81 -13.35 0.26
N GLY A 250 7.27 -12.80 1.37
CA GLY A 250 7.19 -13.52 2.64
C GLY A 250 5.74 -13.73 3.02
N GLY A 251 5.36 -14.95 3.32
CA GLY A 251 4.85 -15.24 4.63
C GLY A 251 5.99 -15.95 5.34
N GLY A 252 6.37 -15.52 6.54
CA GLY A 252 7.19 -16.40 7.38
C GLY A 252 6.43 -17.72 7.58
N LEU A 253 7.14 -18.84 7.74
CA LEU A 253 6.53 -20.08 8.22
C LEU A 253 5.62 -19.80 9.42
N PRO A 254 4.50 -20.55 9.57
CA PRO A 254 3.58 -20.27 10.65
C PRO A 254 4.34 -20.46 11.96
N PRO A 255 3.95 -19.76 13.04
CA PRO A 255 4.31 -20.27 14.35
C PRO A 255 3.88 -21.76 14.39
N PRO A 256 4.69 -22.66 14.99
CA PRO A 256 4.35 -24.07 15.09
C PRO A 256 2.89 -24.24 15.51
N ILE A 257 2.20 -25.30 15.08
CA ILE A 257 0.76 -25.49 15.36
C ILE A 257 0.41 -25.32 16.85
N GLU A 258 1.38 -25.60 17.72
CA GLU A 258 1.34 -25.42 19.17
C GLU A 258 1.22 -23.96 19.62
N CYS A 259 1.68 -23.01 18.82
CA CYS A 259 1.73 -21.58 19.12
C CYS A 259 0.59 -20.77 18.51
N ARG A 260 -0.40 -21.43 17.89
CA ARG A 260 -1.58 -20.75 17.34
C ARG A 260 -2.46 -20.12 18.44
N PRO A 261 -3.09 -18.95 18.22
CA PRO A 261 -3.95 -18.30 19.20
C PRO A 261 -5.18 -19.12 19.63
N ASP A 262 -5.67 -20.01 18.76
CA ASP A 262 -6.81 -20.90 18.99
C ASP A 262 -6.42 -22.22 19.68
N ASN A 263 -5.12 -22.48 19.91
CA ASN A 263 -4.68 -23.66 20.65
C ASN A 263 -4.95 -23.49 22.16
N PRO A 264 -5.86 -24.27 22.77
CA PRO A 264 -6.16 -24.19 24.20
C PRO A 264 -4.97 -24.60 25.09
N ASN A 265 -3.92 -25.19 24.51
CA ASN A 265 -2.69 -25.61 25.19
C ASN A 265 -1.45 -24.81 24.72
N ARG A 266 -1.62 -23.56 24.26
CA ARG A 266 -0.53 -22.71 23.76
C ARG A 266 0.61 -22.59 24.79
N PRO A 267 1.85 -23.03 24.48
CA PRO A 267 3.00 -22.87 25.35
C PRO A 267 3.33 -21.39 25.65
N ALA A 268 3.75 -21.09 26.88
CA ALA A 268 4.04 -19.72 27.33
C ALA A 268 5.27 -19.07 26.63
N ASN A 269 6.08 -19.86 25.93
CA ASN A 269 7.24 -19.41 25.16
C ASN A 269 6.90 -19.14 23.68
N CYS A 270 5.63 -19.19 23.29
CA CYS A 270 5.19 -18.82 21.95
C CYS A 270 5.19 -17.30 21.76
N PRO A 271 5.66 -16.78 20.60
CA PRO A 271 5.57 -15.36 20.29
C PRO A 271 4.10 -14.93 20.25
N ASP A 272 3.78 -13.79 20.83
CA ASP A 272 2.41 -13.25 20.83
C ASP A 272 2.04 -12.83 19.40
N GLY A 273 1.13 -13.61 18.80
CA GLY A 273 0.50 -13.24 17.54
C GLY A 273 -0.36 -11.99 17.72
N PRO A 274 -0.71 -11.27 16.63
CA PRO A 274 -1.54 -10.09 16.73
C PRO A 274 -2.89 -10.46 17.34
N GLN A 275 -3.18 -9.87 18.49
CA GLN A 275 -4.51 -9.90 19.07
C GLN A 275 -5.44 -9.11 18.15
N GLN A 276 -6.56 -9.71 17.73
CA GLN A 276 -7.64 -8.93 17.15
C GLN A 276 -8.17 -7.94 18.20
N PRO A 277 -8.46 -6.68 17.83
CA PRO A 277 -9.26 -5.83 18.70
C PRO A 277 -10.67 -6.43 18.82
N ASP A 278 -11.12 -6.62 20.06
CA ASP A 278 -12.47 -7.09 20.37
C ASP A 278 -13.50 -6.08 19.84
N THR A 279 -14.23 -6.46 18.79
CA THR A 279 -15.27 -5.63 18.18
C THR A 279 -16.59 -5.65 18.96
N ASN A 280 -16.65 -6.29 20.14
CA ASN A 280 -17.89 -6.39 20.92
C ASN A 280 -18.09 -5.31 21.98
N ASN A 281 -17.23 -4.28 22.06
CA ASN A 281 -17.44 -3.21 23.03
C ASN A 281 -17.46 -1.81 22.41
N VAL A 282 -18.56 -1.53 21.71
CA VAL A 282 -18.98 -0.15 21.43
C VAL A 282 -19.55 0.43 22.72
N ASN A 283 -18.68 0.74 23.69
CA ASN A 283 -18.90 1.63 24.84
C ASN A 283 -17.68 1.61 25.76
N ASP A 284 -16.59 2.29 25.39
CA ASP A 284 -15.73 2.91 26.40
C ASP A 284 -15.24 4.29 25.95
N GLN A 285 -16.10 5.29 26.20
CA GLN A 285 -15.65 6.65 26.42
C GLN A 285 -15.53 6.87 27.94
N SER A 286 -14.36 6.58 28.50
CA SER A 286 -13.86 7.10 29.78
C SER A 286 -12.45 6.56 30.01
N GLY A 287 -11.37 7.34 30.03
CA GLY A 287 -11.05 8.33 31.06
C GLY A 287 -9.71 7.94 31.74
N ASP A 288 -8.71 8.82 31.60
CA ASP A 288 -7.50 9.05 32.40
C ASP A 288 -6.68 7.90 33.03
N GLY A 289 -5.36 7.95 32.79
CA GLY A 289 -4.37 7.10 33.44
C GLY A 289 -2.92 7.55 33.30
N ASN A 290 -2.63 8.77 33.76
CA ASN A 290 -1.30 9.32 34.04
C ASN A 290 -0.22 8.28 34.47
N SER A 291 0.83 8.09 33.66
CA SER A 291 2.13 7.57 34.14
C SER A 291 3.24 8.46 33.59
N GLY A 292 3.70 9.37 34.46
CA GLY A 292 4.64 10.43 34.12
C GLY A 292 6.08 9.98 33.85
N CYS A 293 6.72 10.66 32.91
CA CYS A 293 8.17 10.74 32.84
C CYS A 293 8.63 11.96 33.66
N ARG A 294 9.06 11.69 34.90
CA ARG A 294 9.81 12.65 35.73
C ARG A 294 11.28 12.68 35.31
N LEU A 295 11.73 13.90 35.03
CA LEU A 295 13.10 14.41 35.03
C LEU A 295 14.21 13.50 35.60
N GLY A 296 15.17 13.17 34.73
CA GLY A 296 16.55 12.82 35.09
C GLY A 296 17.50 13.74 34.33
N VAL A 297 17.88 14.85 34.97
CA VAL A 297 18.89 15.79 34.48
C VAL A 297 20.26 15.10 34.56
N ASN A 298 20.98 15.01 33.44
CA ASN A 298 22.44 14.90 33.50
C ASN A 298 23.08 15.84 32.48
N LEU A 299 23.72 16.84 33.08
CA LEU A 299 24.47 17.92 32.48
C LEU A 299 25.80 17.35 31.95
N MET A 300 26.03 17.39 30.65
CA MET A 300 27.40 17.38 30.11
C MET A 300 27.54 18.48 29.07
N ILE A 301 28.12 19.57 29.56
CA ILE A 301 28.60 20.71 28.82
C ILE A 301 29.80 20.25 27.98
N VAL A 302 29.73 20.40 26.66
CA VAL A 302 30.92 20.49 25.81
C VAL A 302 30.76 21.75 24.95
N ILE A 303 31.48 22.79 25.35
CA ILE A 303 31.66 24.03 24.58
C ILE A 303 32.99 23.91 23.83
N PHE A 304 33.07 24.65 22.71
CA PHE A 304 34.26 25.19 22.02
C PHE A 304 34.82 24.32 20.87
N ILE A 305 35.16 24.83 19.67
CA ILE A 305 35.42 26.18 19.15
C ILE A 305 35.18 26.17 17.63
N VAL A 306 34.55 27.21 17.09
CA VAL A 306 34.61 27.57 15.67
C VAL A 306 35.91 28.32 15.44
N LEU A 307 36.79 27.81 14.56
CA LEU A 307 37.92 28.56 14.02
C LEU A 307 37.75 28.68 12.50
N ILE A 308 37.30 29.87 12.11
CA ILE A 308 37.42 30.42 10.77
C ILE A 308 38.88 30.81 10.57
N SER A 309 39.49 30.35 9.48
CA SER A 309 40.71 30.97 8.95
C SER A 309 40.60 31.09 7.43
N PHE A 310 40.32 32.31 6.99
CA PHE A 310 40.70 32.81 5.67
C PHE A 310 42.23 32.84 5.57
N GLN A 311 42.79 32.40 4.44
CA GLN A 311 43.88 33.14 3.78
C GLN A 311 44.07 32.69 2.33
N ALA A 312 44.35 33.70 1.51
CA ALA A 312 44.53 33.68 0.07
C ALA A 312 45.81 32.96 -0.37
N PHE A 313 45.75 32.30 -1.52
CA PHE A 313 46.54 32.58 -2.73
C PHE A 313 45.89 31.90 -3.93
#